data_AF-A0A7Y2DN33-F1
#
_entry.id   AF-A0A7Y2DN33-F1
#
_cell.length_a   1.000
_cell.length_b   1.000
_cell.length_c   1.000
_cell.angle_alpha   90.00
_cell.angle_beta   90.00
_cell.angle_gamma   90.00
#
_symmetry.space_group_name_H-M   'P 1'
#
loop_
_entity.id
_entity.type
_entity.pdbx_description
1 polymer ?
#
loop_
_entity_poly.entity_id
_entity_poly.type
_entity_poly.pdbx_seq_one_letter_code
_entity_poly.pdbx_strand_id
1 'polypeptide(L)'
;MKLVVRGFLAALVGLLLFGACKGTKQSPPPLTYTGEDPRVQDPLSPEDSQKHIQLPEGFSAHLFAAEPNIINPIAFTWDERGRLWVVQSQDYPHELANDVGGDRITICEDTDGDGKADKFTDFATEQSLSTGIVLVKGGAIVSQAPDMVFLEDTDGDDIMDKRTVLFGGFGTFDTHAGPSSLRYGIDNALWGAVGYSGFENEFNGKAVKFERGVYRFGKDGSFLEPVG
;
A
#
# COMPACT_ATOMS: atom_id res chain seq x y z
N MET A 1 -85.59 -6.33 -15.00
CA MET A 1 -85.71 -5.69 -13.67
C MET A 1 -84.30 -5.43 -13.18
N LYS A 2 -83.99 -4.18 -12.83
CA LYS A 2 -82.64 -3.66 -12.55
C LYS A 2 -82.02 -4.33 -11.32
N LEU A 3 -80.74 -4.69 -11.37
CA LEU A 3 -79.85 -4.48 -10.23
C LEU A 3 -78.42 -4.25 -10.71
N VAL A 4 -77.96 -3.03 -10.48
CA VAL A 4 -76.60 -2.55 -10.69
C VAL A 4 -75.83 -2.86 -9.40
N VAL A 5 -74.69 -3.54 -9.49
CA VAL A 5 -73.70 -3.56 -8.42
C VAL A 5 -72.37 -3.09 -9.03
N ARG A 6 -72.00 -1.86 -8.70
CA ARG A 6 -70.65 -1.32 -8.85
C ARG A 6 -69.87 -1.66 -7.58
N GLY A 7 -68.61 -2.10 -7.70
CA GLY A 7 -67.76 -2.34 -6.54
C GLY A 7 -66.27 -2.51 -6.90
N PHE A 8 -65.57 -1.37 -6.93
CA PHE A 8 -64.15 -1.15 -6.63
C PHE A 8 -63.06 -2.03 -7.28
N LEU A 9 -62.36 -1.43 -8.25
CA LEU A 9 -61.03 -1.84 -8.70
C LEU A 9 -59.99 -1.21 -7.74
N ALA A 10 -59.34 -2.02 -6.92
CA ALA A 10 -58.21 -1.59 -6.11
C ALA A 10 -56.94 -1.56 -6.98
N ALA A 11 -56.38 -0.38 -7.22
CA ALA A 11 -55.07 -0.23 -7.86
C ALA A 11 -53.98 -0.49 -6.83
N LEU A 12 -53.32 -1.65 -6.91
CA LEU A 12 -52.08 -1.92 -6.17
C LEU A 12 -50.94 -1.14 -6.85
N VAL A 13 -50.50 -0.04 -6.23
CA VAL A 13 -49.23 0.61 -6.58
C VAL A 13 -48.13 -0.16 -5.85
N GLY A 14 -47.45 -1.05 -6.55
CA GLY A 14 -46.25 -1.71 -6.05
C GLY A 14 -45.10 -0.72 -5.97
N LEU A 15 -44.74 -0.31 -4.76
CA LEU A 15 -43.51 0.46 -4.50
C LEU A 15 -42.32 -0.51 -4.57
N LEU A 16 -41.65 -0.54 -5.72
CA LEU A 16 -40.36 -1.23 -5.88
C LEU A 16 -39.29 -0.42 -5.12
N LEU A 17 -39.02 -0.81 -3.88
CA LEU A 17 -37.84 -0.38 -3.14
C LEU A 17 -36.62 -1.02 -3.82
N PHE A 18 -35.91 -0.24 -4.64
CA PHE A 18 -34.55 -0.56 -5.02
C PHE A 18 -33.66 -0.45 -3.77
N GLY A 19 -33.57 -1.55 -3.02
CA GLY A 19 -32.51 -1.71 -2.04
C GLY A 19 -31.19 -1.72 -2.80
N ALA A 20 -30.41 -0.63 -2.66
CA ALA A 20 -29.04 -0.62 -3.11
C ALA A 20 -28.28 -1.69 -2.30
N CYS A 21 -28.01 -2.84 -2.92
CA CYS A 21 -27.05 -3.79 -2.41
C CYS A 21 -25.68 -3.11 -2.39
N LYS A 22 -25.35 -2.43 -1.28
CA LYS A 22 -23.96 -2.21 -0.91
C LYS A 22 -23.43 -3.58 -0.50
N GLY A 23 -22.85 -4.31 -1.45
CA GLY A 23 -22.04 -5.47 -1.10
C GLY A 23 -20.96 -4.99 -0.14
N THR A 24 -20.99 -5.47 1.10
CA THR A 24 -19.89 -5.29 2.03
C THR A 24 -18.71 -6.04 1.43
N LYS A 25 -17.71 -5.31 0.94
CA LYS A 25 -16.47 -5.90 0.45
C LYS A 25 -15.85 -6.69 1.61
N GLN A 26 -15.50 -7.94 1.35
CA GLN A 26 -14.86 -8.79 2.34
C GLN A 26 -13.40 -8.35 2.48
N SER A 27 -12.98 -7.98 3.69
CA SER A 27 -11.58 -7.65 3.96
C SER A 27 -10.68 -8.85 3.62
N PRO A 28 -9.45 -8.59 3.15
CA PRO A 28 -8.51 -9.65 2.81
C PRO A 28 -8.26 -10.57 4.02
N PRO A 29 -7.95 -11.85 3.79
CA PRO A 29 -7.51 -12.73 4.87
C PRO A 29 -6.26 -12.14 5.53
N PRO A 30 -6.01 -12.42 6.82
CA PRO A 30 -4.78 -12.00 7.48
C PRO A 30 -3.57 -12.42 6.66
N LEU A 31 -2.59 -11.52 6.51
CA LEU A 31 -1.29 -11.85 5.95
C LEU A 31 -0.75 -13.05 6.72
N THR A 32 -0.71 -14.18 6.03
CA THR A 32 -0.29 -15.47 6.54
C THR A 32 0.48 -16.14 5.42
N TYR A 33 1.51 -16.92 5.76
CA TYR A 33 2.24 -17.69 4.77
C TYR A 33 1.39 -18.88 4.32
N THR A 34 0.68 -18.74 3.20
CA THR A 34 -0.30 -19.73 2.69
C THR A 34 0.24 -20.62 1.57
N GLY A 35 1.55 -20.71 1.37
CA GLY A 35 2.12 -21.59 0.34
C GLY A 35 1.82 -23.07 0.65
N GLU A 36 0.83 -23.66 -0.01
CA GLU A 36 0.54 -25.10 0.00
C GLU A 36 1.24 -25.76 -1.20
N ASP A 37 2.42 -26.31 -0.93
CA ASP A 37 3.14 -27.36 -1.67
C ASP A 37 3.48 -27.24 -3.17
N PRO A 38 4.67 -27.75 -3.57
CA PRO A 38 5.63 -28.48 -2.74
C PRO A 38 6.58 -27.52 -2.00
N ARG A 39 6.55 -27.56 -0.67
CA ARG A 39 7.60 -26.93 0.15
C ARG A 39 8.82 -27.82 0.06
N VAL A 40 9.87 -27.33 -0.59
CA VAL A 40 11.17 -28.03 -0.60
C VAL A 40 11.83 -27.96 0.79
N GLN A 41 11.52 -26.92 1.56
CA GLN A 41 11.96 -26.71 2.95
C GLN A 41 10.99 -25.74 3.67
N ASP A 42 10.80 -25.93 4.97
CA ASP A 42 10.12 -24.96 5.81
C ASP A 42 11.00 -23.72 6.06
N PRO A 43 10.41 -22.52 6.30
CA PRO A 43 11.19 -21.36 6.69
C PRO A 43 11.90 -21.60 8.04
N LEU A 44 13.12 -21.08 8.17
CA LEU A 44 13.83 -21.10 9.44
C LEU A 44 13.16 -20.18 10.45
N SER A 45 13.27 -20.51 11.74
CA SER A 45 12.96 -19.55 12.81
C SER A 45 13.87 -18.31 12.67
N PRO A 46 13.45 -17.13 13.17
CA PRO A 46 14.33 -15.95 13.18
C PRO A 46 15.69 -16.24 13.85
N GLU A 47 15.69 -16.99 14.95
CA GLU A 47 16.90 -17.38 15.69
C GLU A 47 17.81 -18.30 14.89
N ASP A 48 17.26 -19.23 14.12
CA ASP A 48 18.04 -20.11 13.25
C ASP A 48 18.55 -19.37 12.01
N SER A 49 17.71 -18.54 11.38
CA SER A 49 18.08 -17.70 10.23
C SER A 49 19.27 -16.79 10.57
N GLN A 50 19.28 -16.19 11.75
CA GLN A 50 20.36 -15.31 12.21
C GLN A 50 21.72 -16.02 12.28
N LYS A 51 21.77 -17.33 12.53
CA LYS A 51 23.02 -18.12 12.55
C LYS A 51 23.67 -18.23 11.17
N HIS A 52 22.93 -17.96 10.10
CA HIS A 52 23.43 -18.00 8.73
C HIS A 52 23.88 -16.63 8.20
N ILE A 53 23.67 -15.54 8.96
CA ILE A 53 24.12 -14.20 8.57
C ILE A 53 25.64 -14.11 8.77
N GLN A 54 26.36 -13.74 7.72
CA GLN A 54 27.79 -13.44 7.75
C GLN A 54 28.00 -11.93 7.71
N LEU A 55 28.75 -11.40 8.66
CA LEU A 55 29.00 -9.96 8.79
C LEU A 55 30.50 -9.65 8.74
N PRO A 56 30.90 -8.48 8.20
CA PRO A 56 32.27 -7.98 8.34
C PRO A 56 32.65 -7.77 9.82
N GLU A 57 33.96 -7.75 10.09
CA GLU A 57 34.47 -7.45 11.44
C GLU A 57 33.97 -6.08 11.92
N GLY A 58 33.56 -6.01 13.19
CA GLY A 58 33.01 -4.80 13.82
C GLY A 58 31.50 -4.59 13.64
N PHE A 59 30.80 -5.48 12.93
CA PHE A 59 29.34 -5.41 12.75
C PHE A 59 28.63 -6.52 13.54
N SER A 60 27.44 -6.21 14.06
CA SER A 60 26.50 -7.17 14.62
C SER A 60 25.12 -7.02 13.95
N ALA A 61 24.33 -8.10 13.95
CA ALA A 61 22.95 -8.09 13.52
C ALA A 61 22.05 -8.50 14.68
N HIS A 62 20.97 -7.75 14.87
CA HIS A 62 19.95 -7.98 15.90
C HIS A 62 18.58 -8.04 15.24
N LEU A 63 17.73 -8.94 15.72
CA LEU A 63 16.37 -9.05 15.21
C LEU A 63 15.50 -7.92 15.75
N PHE A 64 15.01 -7.05 14.87
CA PHE A 64 14.12 -5.96 15.25
C PHE A 64 12.63 -6.34 15.16
N ALA A 65 12.21 -6.95 14.05
CA ALA A 65 10.84 -7.40 13.81
C ALA A 65 10.84 -8.65 12.90
N ALA A 66 9.83 -9.50 13.05
CA ALA A 66 9.66 -10.74 12.28
C ALA A 66 8.17 -11.12 12.18
N GLU A 67 7.89 -12.23 11.51
CA GLU A 67 6.60 -12.90 11.53
C GLU A 67 6.19 -13.30 12.96
N PRO A 68 4.89 -13.28 13.30
CA PRO A 68 3.74 -12.95 12.43
C PRO A 68 3.45 -11.45 12.30
N ASN A 69 4.20 -10.59 13.00
CA ASN A 69 3.93 -9.15 13.02
C ASN A 69 4.25 -8.49 11.68
N ILE A 70 5.37 -8.89 11.05
CA ILE A 70 5.81 -8.41 9.74
C ILE A 70 5.98 -9.60 8.81
N ILE A 71 5.30 -9.57 7.66
CA ILE A 71 5.29 -10.60 6.62
C ILE A 71 5.49 -9.90 5.27
N ASN A 72 6.28 -10.50 4.37
CA ASN A 72 6.55 -9.99 3.03
C ASN A 72 6.93 -8.48 2.97
N PRO A 73 7.93 -8.02 3.73
CA PRO A 73 8.37 -6.63 3.68
C PRO A 73 8.94 -6.28 2.30
N ILE A 74 8.46 -5.20 1.68
CA ILE A 74 8.89 -4.76 0.34
C ILE A 74 9.65 -3.43 0.37
N ALA A 75 9.27 -2.52 1.27
CA ALA A 75 9.96 -1.25 1.49
C ALA A 75 9.81 -0.83 2.96
N PHE A 76 10.75 -0.05 3.47
CA PHE A 76 10.65 0.50 4.81
C PHE A 76 11.39 1.84 4.95
N THR A 77 11.03 2.58 5.99
CA THR A 77 11.67 3.84 6.38
C THR A 77 11.53 4.06 7.89
N TRP A 78 12.31 4.98 8.45
CA TRP A 78 12.22 5.37 9.85
C TRP A 78 11.62 6.77 9.99
N ASP A 79 10.81 6.98 11.02
CA ASP A 79 10.33 8.31 11.40
C ASP A 79 11.26 9.00 12.40
N GLU A 80 10.99 10.28 12.67
CA GLU A 80 11.77 11.10 13.60
C GLU A 80 11.66 10.66 15.07
N ARG A 81 10.68 9.80 15.40
CA ARG A 81 10.51 9.18 16.71
C ARG A 81 11.30 7.88 16.84
N GLY A 82 11.98 7.44 15.78
CA GLY A 82 12.74 6.19 15.77
C GLY A 82 11.87 4.95 15.56
N ARG A 83 10.66 5.09 15.01
CA ARG A 83 9.78 3.96 14.67
C ARG A 83 10.02 3.53 13.24
N LEU A 84 9.98 2.23 12.98
CA LEU A 84 10.15 1.64 11.65
C LEU A 84 8.79 1.52 10.98
N TRP A 85 8.62 2.08 9.79
CA TRP A 85 7.43 1.94 8.96
C TRP A 85 7.71 0.93 7.86
N VAL A 86 6.99 -0.19 7.85
CA VAL A 86 7.20 -1.30 6.93
C VAL A 86 6.00 -1.44 6.00
N VAL A 87 6.24 -1.33 4.70
CA VAL A 87 5.30 -1.75 3.66
C VAL A 87 5.40 -3.26 3.52
N GLN A 88 4.28 -3.94 3.69
CA GLN A 88 4.12 -5.37 3.56
C GLN A 88 3.20 -5.64 2.38
N SER A 89 3.63 -6.49 1.45
CA SER A 89 2.84 -6.79 0.26
C SER A 89 2.28 -8.21 0.27
N GLN A 90 0.98 -8.30 0.03
CA GLN A 90 0.30 -9.56 -0.29
C GLN A 90 0.07 -9.69 -1.80
N ASP A 91 -0.20 -8.55 -2.45
CA ASP A 91 -0.62 -8.53 -3.85
C ASP A 91 0.57 -8.68 -4.79
N TYR A 92 1.75 -8.14 -4.44
CA TYR A 92 2.94 -8.26 -5.27
C TYR A 92 3.48 -9.71 -5.28
N PRO A 93 3.83 -10.28 -6.44
CA PRO A 93 3.85 -9.67 -7.78
C PRO A 93 2.64 -10.02 -8.65
N HIS A 94 1.55 -10.50 -8.07
CA HIS A 94 0.36 -10.91 -8.81
C HIS A 94 -0.53 -9.72 -9.19
N GLU A 95 -1.45 -9.95 -10.13
CA GLU A 95 -2.56 -9.01 -10.34
C GLU A 95 -3.43 -8.95 -9.07
N LEU A 96 -4.13 -7.83 -8.89
CA LEU A 96 -5.12 -7.65 -7.83
C LEU A 96 -6.05 -8.87 -7.75
N ALA A 97 -5.96 -9.65 -6.67
CA ALA A 97 -6.86 -10.76 -6.43
C ALA A 97 -8.30 -10.29 -6.16
N ASN A 98 -8.48 -9.01 -5.81
CA ASN A 98 -9.76 -8.37 -5.51
C ASN A 98 -9.68 -6.83 -5.70
N ASP A 99 -10.80 -6.12 -5.55
CA ASP A 99 -10.86 -4.65 -5.70
C ASP A 99 -10.44 -3.85 -4.44
N VAL A 100 -9.73 -4.47 -3.49
CA VAL A 100 -9.37 -3.89 -2.17
C VAL A 100 -7.85 -3.88 -1.96
N GLY A 101 -7.17 -4.93 -2.39
CA GLY A 101 -5.76 -5.18 -2.13
C GLY A 101 -5.49 -5.74 -0.73
N GLY A 102 -4.36 -6.43 -0.58
CA GLY A 102 -3.92 -7.09 0.66
C GLY A 102 -2.68 -6.47 1.30
N ASP A 103 -2.14 -5.40 0.71
CA ASP A 103 -0.96 -4.73 1.25
C ASP A 103 -1.31 -3.92 2.49
N ARG A 104 -0.31 -3.75 3.37
CA ARG A 104 -0.41 -2.92 4.58
C ARG A 104 0.87 -2.15 4.86
N ILE A 105 0.74 -1.09 5.64
CA ILE A 105 1.85 -0.33 6.20
C ILE A 105 1.76 -0.42 7.71
N THR A 106 2.78 -0.98 8.35
CA THR A 106 2.83 -1.20 9.79
C THR A 106 3.97 -0.39 10.42
N ILE A 107 3.65 0.31 11.50
CA ILE A 107 4.61 1.01 12.34
C ILE A 107 5.05 0.05 13.43
N CYS A 108 6.36 -0.23 13.49
CA CYS A 108 7.02 -1.02 14.51
C CYS A 108 7.72 -0.06 15.49
N GLU A 109 7.35 -0.15 16.76
CA GLU A 109 7.86 0.69 17.84
C GLU A 109 8.52 -0.20 18.91
N ASP A 110 9.72 0.19 19.32
CA ASP A 110 10.43 -0.33 20.50
C ASP A 110 10.12 0.62 21.66
N THR A 111 9.27 0.18 22.60
CA THR A 111 8.77 1.02 23.70
C THR A 111 9.58 0.90 24.97
N ASP A 112 10.44 -0.13 25.08
CA ASP A 112 11.29 -0.37 26.25
C ASP A 112 12.79 -0.12 26.01
N GLY A 113 13.19 0.11 24.76
CA GLY A 113 14.53 0.50 24.33
C GLY A 113 15.52 -0.66 24.27
N ASP A 114 15.05 -1.90 24.17
CA ASP A 114 15.91 -3.10 24.10
C ASP A 114 16.47 -3.38 22.69
N GLY A 115 16.06 -2.58 21.69
CA GLY A 115 16.45 -2.74 20.30
C GLY A 115 15.57 -3.72 19.52
N LYS A 116 14.39 -4.07 20.03
CA LYS A 116 13.39 -4.92 19.38
C LYS A 116 12.02 -4.24 19.41
N ALA A 117 11.28 -4.34 18.32
CA ALA A 117 9.91 -3.85 18.30
C ALA A 117 9.00 -4.73 19.18
N ASP A 118 8.24 -4.08 20.05
CA ASP A 118 7.25 -4.72 20.93
C ASP A 118 5.81 -4.25 20.63
N LYS A 119 5.65 -3.14 19.91
CA LYS A 119 4.37 -2.57 19.52
C LYS A 119 4.28 -2.43 18.01
N PHE A 120 3.14 -2.85 17.46
CA PHE A 120 2.85 -2.86 16.04
C PHE A 120 1.50 -2.20 15.78
N THR A 121 1.50 -1.11 15.01
CA THR A 121 0.29 -0.40 14.60
C THR A 121 0.15 -0.47 13.10
N ASP A 122 -0.94 -1.03 12.59
CA ASP A 122 -1.24 -1.00 11.15
C ASP A 122 -1.75 0.41 10.78
N PHE A 123 -0.84 1.26 10.31
CA PHE A 123 -1.14 2.63 9.86
C PHE A 123 -2.09 2.64 8.67
N ALA A 124 -1.88 1.74 7.70
CA ALA A 124 -2.74 1.60 6.53
C ALA A 124 -2.96 0.13 6.22
N THR A 125 -4.22 -0.26 6.07
CA THR A 125 -4.64 -1.59 5.60
C THR A 125 -5.38 -1.45 4.27
N GLU A 126 -5.70 -2.57 3.60
CA GLU A 126 -6.47 -2.54 2.36
C GLU A 126 -5.78 -1.67 1.29
N GLN A 127 -4.45 -1.76 1.23
CA GLN A 127 -3.63 -1.11 0.21
C GLN A 127 -3.33 -2.10 -0.91
N SER A 128 -2.87 -1.60 -2.05
CA SER A 128 -2.45 -2.48 -3.15
C SER A 128 -1.25 -1.94 -3.91
N LEU A 129 -0.45 -2.88 -4.45
CA LEU A 129 0.74 -2.63 -5.26
C LEU A 129 1.66 -1.59 -4.62
N SER A 130 1.78 -1.65 -3.29
CA SER A 130 2.58 -0.73 -2.49
C SER A 130 4.04 -1.15 -2.53
N THR A 131 4.89 -0.38 -3.20
CA THR A 131 6.27 -0.78 -3.52
C THR A 131 7.34 0.21 -3.04
N GLY A 132 6.92 1.33 -2.47
CA GLY A 132 7.81 2.37 -1.98
C GLY A 132 7.10 3.27 -1.00
N ILE A 133 7.84 3.78 -0.01
CA ILE A 133 7.32 4.66 1.03
C ILE A 133 8.32 5.78 1.31
N VAL A 134 7.81 6.98 1.55
CA VAL A 134 8.56 8.10 2.12
C VAL A 134 7.66 8.87 3.07
N LEU A 135 8.17 9.18 4.27
CA LEU A 135 7.41 9.96 5.24
C LEU A 135 7.48 11.44 4.89
N VAL A 136 6.35 12.11 5.03
CA VAL A 136 6.21 13.55 4.89
C VAL A 136 5.35 14.09 6.02
N LYS A 137 5.31 15.40 6.20
CA LYS A 137 4.47 16.00 7.24
C LYS A 137 3.00 15.58 7.04
N GLY A 138 2.43 14.92 8.05
CA GLY A 138 1.02 14.49 8.07
C GLY A 138 0.77 13.06 7.55
N GLY A 139 1.82 12.31 7.19
CA GLY A 139 1.66 10.90 6.82
C GLY A 139 2.74 10.38 5.88
N ALA A 140 2.35 9.54 4.92
CA ALA A 140 3.27 8.84 4.03
C ALA A 140 2.87 8.97 2.56
N ILE A 141 3.85 9.26 1.70
CA ILE A 141 3.68 9.12 0.25
C ILE A 141 4.13 7.73 -0.15
N VAL A 142 3.28 7.04 -0.92
CA VAL A 142 3.41 5.62 -1.25
C VAL A 142 3.30 5.43 -2.75
N SER A 143 4.23 4.66 -3.31
CA SER A 143 4.13 4.17 -4.69
C SER A 143 3.07 3.07 -4.74
N GLN A 144 1.93 3.31 -5.40
CA GLN A 144 0.80 2.37 -5.51
C GLN A 144 0.31 2.34 -6.96
N ALA A 145 1.08 1.68 -7.84
CA ALA A 145 0.79 1.69 -9.28
C ALA A 145 -0.68 1.35 -9.56
N PRO A 146 -1.39 2.14 -10.39
CA PRO A 146 -0.88 3.16 -11.32
C PRO A 146 -0.63 4.55 -10.70
N ASP A 147 -0.88 4.71 -9.40
CA ASP A 147 -0.88 5.99 -8.71
C ASP A 147 0.35 6.21 -7.82
N MET A 148 0.68 7.48 -7.62
CA MET A 148 1.41 7.95 -6.46
C MET A 148 0.42 8.55 -5.47
N VAL A 149 0.41 8.08 -4.24
CA VAL A 149 -0.62 8.47 -3.26
C VAL A 149 -0.01 9.11 -2.04
N PHE A 150 -0.78 9.97 -1.40
CA PHE A 150 -0.51 10.48 -0.05
C PHE A 150 -1.56 9.90 0.89
N LEU A 151 -1.09 9.15 1.89
CA LEU A 151 -1.88 8.60 2.97
C LEU A 151 -1.66 9.50 4.19
N GLU A 152 -2.73 10.13 4.65
CA GLU A 152 -2.74 11.15 5.69
C GLU A 152 -3.33 10.59 6.99
N ASP A 153 -2.72 10.94 8.11
CA ASP A 153 -3.29 10.84 9.46
C ASP A 153 -3.59 12.28 9.91
N THR A 154 -4.87 12.63 10.02
CA THR A 154 -5.31 14.00 10.31
C THR A 154 -5.65 14.26 11.76
N ASP A 155 -5.75 13.22 12.59
CA ASP A 155 -6.07 13.33 14.02
C ASP A 155 -4.94 12.88 14.97
N GLY A 156 -3.87 12.29 14.43
CA GLY A 156 -2.63 11.95 15.11
C GLY A 156 -2.69 10.63 15.87
N ASP A 157 -3.59 9.71 15.51
CA ASP A 157 -3.74 8.41 16.15
C ASP A 157 -2.84 7.30 15.56
N ASP A 158 -1.95 7.65 14.62
CA ASP A 158 -1.09 6.75 13.86
C ASP A 158 -1.87 5.79 12.93
N ILE A 159 -3.09 6.15 12.53
CA ILE A 159 -3.90 5.46 11.53
C ILE A 159 -4.28 6.46 10.43
N MET A 160 -4.13 6.05 9.17
CA MET A 160 -4.55 6.89 8.05
C MET A 160 -6.08 7.04 8.04
N ASP A 161 -6.55 8.27 7.79
CA ASP A 161 -7.98 8.59 7.67
C ASP A 161 -8.32 9.22 6.31
N LYS A 162 -7.30 9.56 5.51
CA LYS A 162 -7.46 10.22 4.22
C LYS A 162 -6.44 9.74 3.21
N ARG A 163 -6.91 9.45 1.99
CA ARG A 163 -6.08 9.10 0.83
C ARG A 163 -6.26 10.13 -0.27
N THR A 164 -5.15 10.69 -0.74
CA THR A 164 -5.11 11.64 -1.86
C THR A 164 -4.25 11.05 -2.98
N VAL A 165 -4.79 10.93 -4.19
CA VAL A 165 -3.96 10.62 -5.38
C VAL A 165 -3.22 11.89 -5.78
N LEU A 166 -1.88 11.86 -5.75
CA LEU A 166 -1.05 12.99 -6.17
C LEU A 166 -1.00 13.07 -7.69
N PHE A 167 -0.77 11.93 -8.34
CA PHE A 167 -0.85 11.76 -9.79
C PHE A 167 -0.90 10.27 -10.13
N GLY A 168 -1.48 9.95 -11.29
CA GLY A 168 -1.40 8.63 -11.89
C GLY A 168 -0.33 8.57 -12.99
N GLY A 169 -0.30 7.46 -13.72
CA GLY A 169 0.45 7.33 -14.98
C GLY A 169 1.48 6.21 -14.99
N PHE A 170 1.69 5.51 -13.87
CA PHE A 170 2.55 4.33 -13.86
C PHE A 170 1.86 3.14 -14.52
N GLY A 171 2.58 2.43 -15.40
CA GLY A 171 2.05 1.22 -16.00
C GLY A 171 1.90 0.08 -14.99
N THR A 172 0.88 -0.75 -15.19
CA THR A 172 0.58 -1.92 -14.36
C THR A 172 0.60 -3.24 -15.14
N PHE A 173 0.97 -3.21 -16.42
CA PHE A 173 1.02 -4.40 -17.28
C PHE A 173 2.11 -5.40 -16.87
N ASP A 174 3.10 -4.95 -16.10
CA ASP A 174 4.00 -5.82 -15.33
C ASP A 174 4.29 -5.17 -13.97
N THR A 175 3.71 -5.74 -12.92
CA THR A 175 3.83 -5.24 -11.55
C THR A 175 5.26 -5.35 -11.02
N HIS A 176 6.11 -6.23 -11.57
CA HIS A 176 7.53 -6.35 -11.20
C HIS A 176 8.35 -5.11 -11.58
N ALA A 177 7.90 -4.37 -12.58
CA ALA A 177 8.63 -3.26 -13.18
C ALA A 177 7.99 -1.89 -12.89
N GLY A 178 7.15 -1.82 -11.86
CA GLY A 178 6.46 -0.62 -11.40
C GLY A 178 7.37 0.43 -10.72
N PRO A 179 6.78 1.52 -10.19
CA PRO A 179 7.48 2.52 -9.41
C PRO A 179 8.07 1.89 -8.14
N SER A 180 9.23 2.34 -7.69
CA SER A 180 9.89 1.84 -6.47
C SER A 180 10.92 2.83 -5.94
N SER A 181 11.60 2.47 -4.85
CA SER A 181 12.80 3.17 -4.36
C SER A 181 12.58 4.64 -4.01
N LEU A 182 11.44 4.97 -3.39
CA LEU A 182 11.13 6.35 -2.97
C LEU A 182 12.14 6.90 -1.96
N ARG A 183 12.58 8.14 -2.19
CA ARG A 183 13.51 8.88 -1.32
C ARG A 183 13.16 10.35 -1.27
N TYR A 184 13.28 10.95 -0.08
CA TYR A 184 13.24 12.39 0.07
C TYR A 184 14.60 12.99 -0.28
N GLY A 185 14.67 13.82 -1.32
CA GLY A 185 15.90 14.45 -1.78
C GLY A 185 16.25 15.71 -0.98
N ILE A 186 17.54 16.02 -0.90
CA ILE A 186 18.04 17.26 -0.26
C ILE A 186 17.61 18.54 -0.99
N ASP A 187 17.07 18.40 -2.19
CA ASP A 187 16.54 19.46 -3.05
C ASP A 187 15.04 19.71 -2.85
N ASN A 188 14.43 19.08 -1.83
CA ASN A 188 13.00 19.10 -1.52
C ASN A 188 12.10 18.44 -2.59
N ALA A 189 12.69 17.69 -3.52
CA ALA A 189 11.94 16.82 -4.41
C ALA A 189 11.90 15.40 -3.83
N LEU A 190 10.86 14.66 -4.19
CA LEU A 190 10.81 13.23 -3.96
C LEU A 190 11.37 12.52 -5.18
N TRP A 191 12.18 11.50 -4.96
CA TRP A 191 12.87 10.74 -5.98
C TRP A 191 12.37 9.31 -5.98
N GLY A 192 12.33 8.68 -7.15
CA GLY A 192 11.97 7.27 -7.31
C GLY A 192 12.55 6.69 -8.59
N ALA A 193 12.31 5.40 -8.80
CA ALA A 193 12.66 4.71 -10.04
C ALA A 193 11.45 3.94 -10.57
N VAL A 194 11.40 3.73 -11.89
CA VAL A 194 10.43 2.84 -12.53
C VAL A 194 11.16 1.90 -13.49
N GLY A 195 10.73 0.65 -13.51
CA GLY A 195 11.17 -0.33 -14.50
C GLY A 195 10.47 -0.12 -15.85
N TYR A 196 10.52 -1.13 -16.72
CA TYR A 196 9.93 -1.08 -18.07
C TYR A 196 8.41 -0.93 -18.12
N SER A 197 7.70 -0.95 -16.98
CA SER A 197 6.28 -0.59 -16.93
C SER A 197 6.05 0.89 -17.23
N GLY A 198 7.09 1.70 -17.11
CA GLY A 198 7.13 3.07 -17.59
C GLY A 198 6.13 3.99 -16.92
N PHE A 199 6.04 5.18 -17.50
CA PHE A 199 5.19 6.25 -17.03
C PHE A 199 4.66 7.07 -18.21
N GLU A 200 3.39 7.44 -18.17
CA GLU A 200 2.77 8.37 -19.11
C GLU A 200 1.70 9.20 -18.39
N ASN A 201 1.90 10.52 -18.34
CA ASN A 201 0.92 11.49 -17.85
C ASN A 201 1.20 12.88 -18.45
N GLU A 202 0.37 13.87 -18.11
CA GLU A 202 0.53 15.27 -18.48
C GLU A 202 0.62 16.15 -17.22
N PHE A 203 1.59 17.05 -17.18
CA PHE A 203 1.72 18.06 -16.12
C PHE A 203 1.75 19.45 -16.76
N ASN A 204 0.84 20.34 -16.33
CA ASN A 204 0.75 21.72 -16.82
C ASN A 204 0.72 21.85 -18.36
N GLY A 205 -0.03 20.98 -19.05
CA GLY A 205 -0.12 20.99 -20.52
C GLY A 205 1.07 20.34 -21.24
N LYS A 206 2.02 19.74 -20.50
CA LYS A 206 3.21 19.09 -21.06
C LYS A 206 3.17 17.60 -20.77
N ALA A 207 3.17 16.80 -21.84
CA ALA A 207 3.28 15.35 -21.74
C ALA A 207 4.63 14.95 -21.12
N VAL A 208 4.60 14.01 -20.20
CA VAL A 208 5.75 13.38 -19.57
C VAL A 208 5.61 11.88 -19.79
N LYS A 209 6.53 11.31 -20.57
CA LYS A 209 6.55 9.90 -20.92
C LYS A 209 7.96 9.35 -20.91
N PHE A 210 8.16 8.21 -20.26
CA PHE A 210 9.44 7.49 -20.24
C PHE A 210 9.22 6.01 -19.94
N GLU A 211 10.03 5.14 -20.53
CA GLU A 211 9.84 3.68 -20.43
C GLU A 211 10.40 3.08 -19.15
N ARG A 212 11.48 3.65 -18.62
CA ARG A 212 12.18 3.23 -17.40
C ARG A 212 13.16 4.32 -16.98
N GLY A 213 13.56 4.34 -15.72
CA GLY A 213 14.60 5.25 -15.23
C GLY A 213 14.29 5.83 -13.87
N VAL A 214 15.13 6.79 -13.47
CA VAL A 214 14.95 7.58 -12.25
C VAL A 214 14.06 8.77 -12.57
N TYR A 215 13.23 9.17 -11.63
CA TYR A 215 12.40 10.37 -11.72
C TYR A 215 12.43 11.14 -10.41
N ARG A 216 12.07 12.42 -10.49
CA ARG A 216 11.81 13.29 -9.34
C ARG A 216 10.47 13.98 -9.50
N PHE A 217 9.80 14.28 -8.39
CA PHE A 217 8.48 14.92 -8.38
C PHE A 217 8.30 15.82 -7.16
N GLY A 218 7.37 16.77 -7.27
CA GLY A 218 7.00 17.65 -6.16
C GLY A 218 6.21 16.89 -5.11
N LYS A 219 6.43 17.19 -3.82
CA LYS A 219 5.70 16.57 -2.70
C LYS A 219 4.17 16.67 -2.80
N ASP A 220 3.68 17.70 -3.51
CA ASP A 220 2.27 17.98 -3.76
C ASP A 220 1.76 17.37 -5.07
N GLY A 221 2.60 16.63 -5.80
CA GLY A 221 2.29 16.07 -7.11
C GLY A 221 2.25 17.09 -8.24
N SER A 222 2.70 18.34 -8.02
CA SER A 222 2.57 19.42 -9.02
C SER A 222 3.41 19.24 -10.29
N PHE A 223 4.46 18.41 -10.23
CA PHE A 223 5.31 18.07 -11.36
C PHE A 223 5.91 16.68 -11.20
N LEU A 224 6.32 16.07 -12.33
CA LEU A 224 7.21 14.93 -12.38
C LEU A 224 8.20 15.10 -13.54
N GLU A 225 9.48 14.81 -13.29
CA GLU A 225 10.58 14.94 -14.23
C GLU A 225 11.42 13.65 -14.25
N PRO A 226 11.60 13.00 -15.42
CA PRO A 226 12.58 11.93 -15.56
C PRO A 226 14.00 12.48 -15.48
N VAL A 227 14.90 11.69 -14.89
CA VAL A 227 16.31 12.01 -14.67
C VAL A 227 17.15 10.97 -15.40
N GLY A 228 17.51 11.28 -16.64
CA GLY A 228 18.33 10.41 -17.51
C GLY A 228 17.62 10.04 -18.79
#